data_AF-A0A3P7IX24-F1
#
_entry.id   AF-A0A3P7IX24-F1
#
_cell.length_a   1.000
_cell.length_b   1.000
_cell.length_c   1.000
_cell.angle_alpha   90.00
_cell.angle_beta   90.00
_cell.angle_gamma   90.00
#
_symmetry.space_group_name_H-M   'P 1'
#
loop_
_entity.id
_entity.type
_entity.pdbx_description
1 polymer ?
#
loop_
_entity_poly.entity_id
_entity_poly.type
_entity_poly.pdbx_seq_one_letter_code
_entity_poly.pdbx_strand_id
1 'polypeptide(L)'
;MIREPLLATAFFFALFTVVIIYVRFDFTIVADPAREARERILGKVSMLSQLVDKKNRVFTQFLNAVNQYKTSRDVTALQDGKKKLETDRADINGKLSAALATLKEDSQESYDKAQELLRYEKSIMDSLDGYITIVQKSQQKSASTEDTQFTQKVTDARTRSESLLASL
;
A
#
# COMPACT_ATOMS: atom_id res chain seq x y z
N MET A 1 -34.82 -28.06 -46.24
CA MET A 1 -35.44 -27.45 -45.03
C MET A 1 -34.43 -26.84 -44.05
N ILE A 2 -33.10 -26.98 -44.23
CA ILE A 2 -32.09 -26.37 -43.34
C ILE A 2 -31.69 -24.93 -43.72
N ARG A 3 -31.99 -24.48 -44.94
CA ARG A 3 -31.61 -23.14 -45.42
C ARG A 3 -32.36 -22.01 -44.70
N GLU A 4 -33.66 -22.18 -44.51
CA GLU A 4 -34.52 -21.20 -43.83
C GLU A 4 -34.10 -20.95 -42.37
N PRO A 5 -33.88 -21.99 -41.52
CA PRO A 5 -33.40 -21.74 -40.16
C PRO A 5 -31.97 -21.18 -40.13
N LEU A 6 -31.09 -21.60 -41.05
CA LEU A 6 -29.71 -21.10 -41.10
C LEU A 6 -29.64 -19.62 -41.50
N LEU A 7 -30.53 -19.17 -42.39
CA LEU A 7 -30.62 -17.77 -42.78
C LEU A 7 -31.08 -16.88 -41.61
N ALA A 8 -32.06 -17.35 -40.83
CA ALA A 8 -32.51 -16.66 -39.63
C ALA A 8 -31.39 -16.58 -38.57
N THR A 9 -30.66 -17.68 -38.34
CA THR A 9 -29.52 -17.68 -37.42
C THR A 9 -28.42 -16.73 -37.86
N ALA A 10 -28.05 -16.72 -39.15
CA ALA A 10 -27.04 -15.82 -39.68
C ALA A 10 -27.45 -14.34 -39.54
N PHE A 11 -28.74 -14.03 -39.74
CA PHE A 11 -29.26 -12.68 -39.55
C PHE A 11 -29.15 -12.22 -38.09
N PHE A 12 -29.60 -13.03 -37.13
CA PHE A 12 -29.46 -12.69 -35.71
C PHE A 12 -28.00 -12.62 -35.27
N PHE A 13 -27.14 -13.49 -35.79
CA PHE A 13 -25.71 -13.45 -35.51
C PHE A 13 -25.07 -12.15 -36.01
N ALA A 14 -25.40 -11.72 -37.24
CA ALA A 14 -24.93 -10.44 -37.78
C ALA A 14 -25.44 -9.25 -36.96
N LEU A 15 -26.72 -9.26 -36.56
CA LEU A 15 -27.31 -8.23 -35.71
C LEU A 15 -26.59 -8.15 -34.36
N PHE A 16 -26.37 -9.28 -33.70
CA PHE A 16 -25.62 -9.35 -32.44
C PHE A 16 -24.17 -8.89 -32.62
N THR A 17 -23.53 -9.24 -33.74
CA THR A 17 -22.17 -8.81 -34.04
C THR A 17 -22.09 -7.28 -34.16
N VAL A 18 -23.04 -6.65 -34.85
CA VAL A 18 -23.13 -5.19 -34.95
C VAL A 18 -23.34 -4.54 -33.59
N VAL A 19 -24.22 -5.10 -32.75
CA VAL A 19 -24.43 -4.60 -31.38
C VAL A 19 -23.16 -4.73 -30.54
N ILE A 20 -22.45 -5.87 -30.63
CA ILE A 20 -21.18 -6.09 -29.92
C ILE A 20 -20.14 -5.05 -30.37
N ILE A 21 -20.01 -4.82 -31.68
CA ILE A 21 -19.12 -3.80 -32.23
C ILE A 21 -19.51 -2.41 -31.70
N TYR A 22 -20.79 -2.04 -31.75
CA TYR A 22 -21.26 -0.73 -31.28
C TYR A 22 -20.97 -0.48 -29.80
N VAL A 23 -21.19 -1.46 -28.93
CA VAL A 23 -20.96 -1.31 -27.48
C VAL A 23 -19.46 -1.36 -27.13
N ARG A 24 -18.62 -1.99 -27.96
CA ARG A 24 -17.17 -2.09 -27.73
C ARG A 24 -16.34 -1.01 -28.40
N PHE A 25 -16.81 -0.42 -29.49
CA PHE A 25 -16.18 0.74 -30.08
C PHE A 25 -16.53 1.97 -29.25
N ASP A 26 -15.58 2.42 -28.44
CA ASP A 26 -15.66 3.68 -27.72
C ASP A 26 -15.44 4.83 -28.72
N PHE A 27 -16.53 5.42 -29.23
CA PHE A 27 -16.50 6.62 -30.09
C PHE A 27 -16.64 7.91 -29.26
N THR A 28 -15.75 8.11 -28.29
CA THR A 28 -15.62 9.39 -27.59
C THR A 28 -14.93 10.41 -28.52
N ILE A 29 -15.71 11.34 -29.07
CA ILE A 29 -15.22 12.35 -30.05
C ILE A 29 -14.31 13.40 -29.39
N VAL A 30 -14.49 13.64 -28.10
CA VAL A 30 -13.68 14.56 -27.29
C VAL A 30 -13.27 13.82 -26.02
N ALA A 31 -11.97 13.72 -25.78
CA ALA A 31 -11.44 13.19 -24.53
C ALA A 31 -12.05 13.97 -23.36
N ASP A 32 -12.49 13.27 -22.32
CA ASP A 32 -12.96 13.91 -21.09
C ASP A 32 -11.74 14.19 -20.21
N PRO A 33 -11.20 15.42 -20.20
CA PRO A 33 -9.97 15.73 -19.46
C PRO A 33 -10.14 15.54 -17.96
N ALA A 34 -11.37 15.62 -17.44
CA ALA A 34 -11.64 15.40 -16.03
C ALA A 34 -11.55 13.91 -15.67
N ARG A 35 -12.03 13.01 -16.55
CA ARG A 35 -11.88 11.56 -16.36
C ARG A 35 -10.43 11.13 -16.47
N GLU A 36 -9.69 11.60 -17.47
CA GLU A 36 -8.26 11.28 -17.63
C GLU A 36 -7.42 11.79 -16.45
N ALA A 37 -7.67 13.01 -15.98
CA ALA A 37 -7.02 13.55 -14.79
C ALA A 37 -7.32 12.70 -13.55
N ARG A 38 -8.59 12.29 -13.37
CA ARG A 38 -9.00 11.41 -12.27
C ARG A 38 -8.31 10.05 -12.34
N GLU A 39 -8.25 9.42 -13.51
CA GLU A 39 -7.55 8.13 -13.69
C GLU A 39 -6.06 8.25 -13.40
N ARG A 40 -5.42 9.35 -13.82
CA ARG A 40 -4.01 9.63 -13.52
C ARG A 40 -3.76 9.80 -12.03
N ILE A 41 -4.65 10.51 -11.33
CA ILE A 41 -4.60 10.66 -9.86
C ILE A 41 -4.76 9.29 -9.18
N LEU A 42 -5.76 8.50 -9.59
CA LEU A 42 -5.99 7.16 -9.01
C LEU A 42 -4.79 6.22 -9.24
N GLY A 43 -4.15 6.29 -10.40
CA GLY A 43 -2.91 5.55 -10.67
C GLY A 43 -1.78 5.93 -9.71
N LYS A 44 -1.61 7.23 -9.45
CA LYS A 44 -0.62 7.74 -8.48
C LYS A 44 -0.97 7.34 -7.04
N VAL A 45 -2.24 7.38 -6.64
CA VAL A 45 -2.72 6.92 -5.32
C VAL A 45 -2.48 5.41 -5.15
N SER A 46 -2.69 4.61 -6.20
CA SER A 46 -2.38 3.17 -6.17
C SER A 46 -0.89 2.91 -5.92
N MET A 47 -0.01 3.68 -6.57
CA MET A 47 1.44 3.59 -6.32
C MET A 47 1.80 3.96 -4.87
N LEU A 48 1.16 4.98 -4.30
CA LEU A 48 1.34 5.34 -2.89
C LEU A 48 0.90 4.18 -1.96
N SER A 49 -0.23 3.55 -2.25
CA SER A 49 -0.71 2.39 -1.49
C SER A 49 0.29 1.23 -1.52
N GLN A 50 0.86 0.90 -2.68
CA GLN A 50 1.89 -0.15 -2.78
C GLN A 50 3.16 0.17 -1.97
N LEU A 51 3.56 1.45 -1.91
CA LEU A 51 4.72 1.88 -1.12
C LEU A 51 4.43 1.82 0.38
N VAL A 52 3.23 2.22 0.81
CA VAL A 52 2.79 2.11 2.20
C VAL A 52 2.71 0.64 2.64
N ASP A 53 2.21 -0.25 1.79
CA ASP A 53 2.18 -1.69 2.08
C ASP A 53 3.58 -2.28 2.25
N LYS A 54 4.52 -1.89 1.36
CA LYS A 54 5.93 -2.26 1.51
C LYS A 54 6.49 -1.76 2.84
N LYS A 55 6.20 -0.52 3.21
CA LYS A 55 6.65 0.09 4.47
C LYS A 55 6.11 -0.67 5.68
N ASN A 56 4.82 -0.98 5.68
CA ASN A 56 4.18 -1.77 6.74
C ASN A 56 4.79 -3.17 6.86
N ARG A 57 5.14 -3.80 5.73
CA ARG A 57 5.82 -5.10 5.71
C ARG A 57 7.20 -5.07 6.37
N VAL A 58 7.95 -3.96 6.25
CA VAL A 58 9.25 -3.80 6.92
C VAL A 58 9.09 -3.82 8.45
N PHE A 59 8.06 -3.16 8.98
CA PHE A 59 7.76 -3.23 10.42
C PHE A 59 7.39 -4.64 10.87
N THR A 60 6.61 -5.39 10.07
CA THR A 60 6.33 -6.81 10.37
C THR A 60 7.60 -7.66 10.36
N GLN A 61 8.52 -7.44 9.43
CA GLN A 61 9.81 -8.14 9.39
C GLN A 61 10.65 -7.85 10.64
N PHE A 62 10.65 -6.61 11.12
CA PHE A 62 11.31 -6.24 12.37
C PHE A 62 10.70 -6.97 13.58
N LEU A 63 9.37 -7.01 13.70
CA LEU A 63 8.69 -7.76 14.76
C LEU A 63 9.05 -9.26 14.74
N ASN A 64 9.21 -9.83 13.55
CA ASN A 64 9.67 -11.22 13.40
C ASN A 64 11.11 -11.39 13.88
N ALA A 65 12.02 -10.46 13.58
CA ALA A 65 13.39 -10.47 14.10
C ALA A 65 13.42 -10.38 15.63
N VAL A 66 12.53 -9.57 16.23
CA VAL A 66 12.36 -9.48 17.68
C VAL A 66 11.89 -10.82 18.27
N ASN A 67 10.91 -11.47 17.64
CA ASN A 67 10.45 -12.78 18.10
C ASN A 67 11.55 -13.85 17.96
N GLN A 68 12.33 -13.82 16.88
CA GLN A 68 13.48 -14.70 16.70
C GLN A 68 14.54 -14.46 17.79
N TYR A 69 14.78 -13.20 18.19
CA TYR A 69 15.68 -12.87 19.29
C TYR A 69 15.23 -13.49 20.62
N LYS A 70 13.93 -13.51 20.94
CA LYS A 70 13.44 -14.11 22.19
C LYS A 70 13.77 -15.60 22.31
N THR A 71 13.85 -16.29 21.17
CA THR A 71 14.21 -17.71 21.12
C THR A 71 15.72 -17.92 21.04
N SER A 72 16.40 -17.24 20.13
CA SER A 72 17.83 -17.43 19.81
C SER A 72 18.78 -16.70 20.75
N ARG A 73 18.34 -15.59 21.34
CA ARG A 73 19.15 -14.62 22.10
C ARG A 73 20.30 -14.01 21.28
N ASP A 74 20.18 -14.02 19.96
CA ASP A 74 21.16 -13.43 19.04
C ASP A 74 20.98 -11.90 18.94
N VAL A 75 21.77 -11.17 19.71
CA VAL A 75 21.76 -9.70 19.74
C VAL A 75 22.17 -9.11 18.39
N THR A 76 23.08 -9.76 17.67
CA THR A 76 23.56 -9.28 16.37
C THR A 76 22.43 -9.31 15.34
N ALA A 77 21.70 -10.43 15.27
CA ALA A 77 20.55 -10.56 14.38
C ALA A 77 19.44 -9.52 14.66
N LEU A 78 19.22 -9.18 15.94
CA LEU A 78 18.27 -8.14 16.32
C LEU A 78 18.73 -6.74 15.86
N GLN A 79 20.00 -6.42 16.03
CA GLN A 79 20.57 -5.14 15.60
C GLN A 79 20.59 -5.02 14.06
N ASP A 80 20.89 -6.10 13.36
CA ASP A 80 20.77 -6.14 11.89
C ASP A 80 19.33 -5.94 11.43
N GLY A 81 18.36 -6.55 12.13
CA GLY A 81 16.93 -6.34 11.90
C GLY A 81 16.52 -4.87 12.09
N LYS A 82 17.02 -4.21 13.14
CA LYS A 82 16.81 -2.77 13.38
C LYS A 82 17.41 -1.92 12.24
N LYS A 83 18.67 -2.16 11.89
CA LYS A 83 19.38 -1.41 10.84
C LYS A 83 18.68 -1.57 9.48
N LYS A 84 18.21 -2.78 9.19
CA LYS A 84 17.42 -3.07 7.99
C LYS A 84 16.09 -2.30 8.00
N LEU A 85 15.37 -2.28 9.12
CA LEU A 85 14.15 -1.47 9.28
C LEU A 85 14.42 0.00 8.96
N GLU A 86 15.47 0.59 9.54
CA GLU A 86 15.81 1.99 9.32
C GLU A 86 16.18 2.29 7.87
N THR A 87 16.97 1.42 7.24
CA THR A 87 17.41 1.56 5.85
C THR A 87 16.26 1.43 4.87
N ASP A 88 15.47 0.35 4.97
CA ASP A 88 14.35 0.09 4.06
C ASP A 88 13.25 1.16 4.24
N ARG A 89 12.99 1.60 5.48
CA ARG A 89 12.06 2.71 5.76
C ARG A 89 12.52 4.01 5.11
N ALA A 90 13.82 4.34 5.20
CA ALA A 90 14.37 5.56 4.60
C ALA A 90 14.27 5.53 3.06
N ASP A 91 14.60 4.40 2.43
CA ASP A 91 14.45 4.19 0.99
C ASP A 91 12.99 4.34 0.54
N ILE A 92 12.06 3.68 1.26
CA ILE A 92 10.63 3.76 0.94
C ILE A 92 10.11 5.19 1.15
N ASN A 93 10.53 5.90 2.20
CA ASN A 93 10.16 7.31 2.41
C ASN A 93 10.70 8.23 1.30
N GLY A 94 11.89 7.95 0.76
CA GLY A 94 12.41 8.64 -0.42
C GLY A 94 11.53 8.42 -1.64
N LYS A 95 11.15 7.17 -1.93
CA LYS A 95 10.24 6.81 -3.02
C LYS A 95 8.85 7.41 -2.86
N LEU A 96 8.32 7.40 -1.62
CA LEU A 96 7.03 8.00 -1.30
C LEU A 96 7.05 9.51 -1.49
N SER A 97 8.14 10.18 -1.10
CA SER A 97 8.31 11.63 -1.30
C SER A 97 8.35 11.98 -2.79
N ALA A 98 9.05 11.18 -3.60
CA ALA A 98 9.06 11.37 -5.05
C ALA A 98 7.65 11.14 -5.67
N ALA A 99 6.95 10.10 -5.25
CA ALA A 99 5.58 9.84 -5.71
C ALA A 99 4.61 10.98 -5.33
N LEU A 100 4.71 11.49 -4.10
CA LEU A 100 3.94 12.65 -3.63
C LEU A 100 4.22 13.91 -4.45
N ALA A 101 5.48 14.16 -4.83
CA ALA A 101 5.81 15.30 -5.69
C ALA A 101 5.07 15.22 -7.03
N THR A 102 5.00 14.03 -7.64
CA THR A 102 4.22 13.84 -8.87
C THR A 102 2.72 13.97 -8.63
N LEU A 103 2.19 13.52 -7.48
CA LEU A 103 0.76 13.68 -7.15
C LEU A 103 0.39 15.16 -7.01
N LYS A 104 1.27 15.98 -6.44
CA LYS A 104 1.08 17.42 -6.26
C LYS A 104 0.86 18.16 -7.58
N GLU A 105 1.51 17.72 -8.66
CA GLU A 105 1.35 18.32 -9.99
C GLU A 105 -0.07 18.12 -10.55
N ASP A 106 -0.76 17.04 -10.15
CA ASP A 106 -2.11 16.71 -10.62
C ASP A 106 -3.22 17.13 -9.64
N SER A 107 -2.96 17.06 -8.33
CA SER A 107 -3.94 17.34 -7.29
C SER A 107 -3.27 17.82 -6.00
N GLN A 108 -3.44 19.12 -5.71
CA GLN A 108 -3.01 19.71 -4.44
C GLN A 108 -3.81 19.12 -3.26
N GLU A 109 -5.12 18.89 -3.43
CA GLU A 109 -5.98 18.34 -2.37
C GLU A 109 -5.54 16.92 -1.97
N SER A 110 -5.32 16.04 -2.95
CA SER A 110 -4.86 14.67 -2.69
C SER A 110 -3.45 14.67 -2.10
N TYR A 111 -2.59 15.58 -2.54
CA TYR A 111 -1.25 15.74 -1.98
C TYR A 111 -1.27 16.14 -0.50
N ASP A 112 -2.09 17.13 -0.11
CA ASP A 112 -2.15 17.64 1.26
C ASP A 112 -2.56 16.54 2.26
N LYS A 113 -3.53 15.70 1.86
CA LYS A 113 -3.93 14.51 2.63
C LYS A 113 -2.84 13.44 2.63
N ALA A 114 -2.25 13.14 1.47
CA ALA A 114 -1.28 12.05 1.31
C ALA A 114 0.08 12.34 1.97
N GLN A 115 0.43 13.60 2.24
CA GLN A 115 1.68 13.95 2.91
C GLN A 115 1.76 13.37 4.34
N GLU A 116 0.62 13.08 5.00
CA GLU A 116 0.59 12.42 6.30
C GLU A 116 1.19 11.00 6.27
N LEU A 117 1.24 10.34 5.10
CA LEU A 117 1.84 9.02 4.90
C LEU A 117 3.36 8.98 5.15
N LEU A 118 4.03 10.15 5.23
CA LEU A 118 5.43 10.26 5.66
C LEU A 118 5.61 10.33 7.18
N ARG A 119 4.53 10.52 7.94
CA ARG A 119 4.61 10.84 9.38
C ARG A 119 3.90 9.84 10.28
N TYR A 120 3.04 8.99 9.74
CA TYR A 120 2.23 8.06 10.54
C TYR A 120 3.07 7.10 11.39
N GLU A 121 4.29 6.76 10.96
CA GLU A 121 5.18 5.85 11.67
C GLU A 121 6.04 6.51 12.76
N LYS A 122 6.01 7.84 12.88
CA LYS A 122 6.92 8.59 13.76
C LYS A 122 6.87 8.07 15.19
N SER A 123 5.68 7.84 15.73
CA SER A 123 5.49 7.33 17.10
C SER A 123 6.10 5.94 17.32
N ILE A 124 6.11 5.08 16.29
CA ILE A 124 6.75 3.76 16.38
C ILE A 124 8.25 3.95 16.55
N MET A 125 8.85 4.75 15.66
CA MET A 125 10.29 4.98 15.61
C MET A 125 10.81 5.68 16.87
N ASP A 126 10.06 6.64 17.40
CA ASP A 126 10.39 7.32 18.65
C ASP A 126 10.46 6.34 19.85
N SER A 127 9.69 5.25 19.81
CA SER A 127 9.69 4.21 20.87
C SER A 127 10.57 2.99 20.59
N LEU A 128 11.20 2.92 19.41
CA LEU A 128 11.91 1.73 18.93
C LEU A 128 13.12 1.37 19.82
N ASP A 129 13.97 2.33 20.14
CA ASP A 129 15.17 2.10 20.95
C ASP A 129 14.85 1.68 22.39
N GLY A 130 13.83 2.32 22.97
CA GLY A 130 13.30 1.95 24.28
C GLY A 130 12.76 0.52 24.27
N TYR A 131 12.00 0.16 23.24
CA TYR A 131 11.45 -1.19 23.08
C TYR A 131 12.56 -2.25 22.96
N ILE A 132 13.57 -2.02 22.10
CA ILE A 132 14.71 -2.94 21.94
C ILE A 132 15.44 -3.13 23.27
N THR A 133 15.66 -2.05 24.03
CA THR A 133 16.32 -2.12 25.34
C THR A 133 15.53 -2.98 26.32
N ILE A 134 14.20 -2.87 26.33
CA ILE A 134 13.32 -3.66 27.19
C ILE A 134 13.34 -5.13 26.77
N VAL A 135 13.22 -5.41 25.46
CA VAL A 135 13.29 -6.77 24.90
C VAL A 135 14.60 -7.45 25.25
N GLN A 136 15.73 -6.74 25.19
CA GLN A 136 17.04 -7.28 25.53
C GLN A 136 17.19 -7.58 27.03
N LYS A 137 16.56 -6.78 27.90
CA LYS A 137 16.55 -7.01 29.35
C LYS A 137 15.59 -8.11 29.77
N SER A 138 14.54 -8.35 28.99
CA SER A 138 13.53 -9.36 29.29
C SER A 138 14.05 -10.78 29.08
N GLN A 139 14.00 -11.59 30.14
CA GLN A 139 14.30 -13.02 30.08
C GLN A 139 13.10 -13.86 29.64
N GLN A 140 11.92 -13.26 29.47
CA GLN A 140 10.72 -13.97 29.03
C GLN A 140 10.83 -14.37 27.56
N LYS A 141 10.42 -15.61 27.25
CA LYS A 141 10.33 -16.13 25.88
C LYS A 141 8.95 -15.85 25.25
N SER A 142 7.97 -15.51 26.07
CA SER A 142 6.60 -15.12 25.69
C SER A 142 6.48 -13.61 25.51
N ALA A 143 5.40 -13.14 24.88
CA ALA A 143 5.12 -11.72 24.72
C ALA A 143 4.97 -11.02 26.08
N SER A 144 5.76 -9.97 26.30
CA SER A 144 5.61 -9.08 27.45
C SER A 144 4.52 -8.03 27.19
N THR A 145 4.16 -7.28 28.23
CA THR A 145 3.22 -6.16 28.11
C THR A 145 3.72 -5.14 27.09
N GLU A 146 5.02 -4.87 27.05
CA GLU A 146 5.67 -3.92 26.14
C GLU A 146 5.69 -4.42 24.69
N ASP A 147 5.83 -5.74 24.48
CA ASP A 147 5.67 -6.34 23.15
C ASP A 147 4.27 -6.12 22.58
N THR A 148 3.28 -6.29 23.44
CA THR A 148 1.87 -6.11 23.07
C THR A 148 1.60 -4.65 22.76
N GLN A 149 2.09 -3.72 23.58
CA GLN A 149 1.97 -2.28 23.34
C GLN A 149 2.68 -1.84 22.05
N PHE A 150 3.90 -2.31 21.79
CA PHE A 150 4.65 -1.94 20.58
C PHE A 150 3.98 -2.52 19.32
N THR A 151 3.53 -3.78 19.37
CA THR A 151 2.77 -4.40 18.28
C THR A 151 1.45 -3.67 18.03
N GLN A 152 0.75 -3.24 19.08
CA GLN A 152 -0.47 -2.46 18.96
C GLN A 152 -0.19 -1.12 18.26
N LYS A 153 0.88 -0.40 18.64
CA LYS A 153 1.28 0.84 17.96
C LYS A 153 1.55 0.63 16.47
N VAL A 154 2.20 -0.47 16.09
CA VAL A 154 2.43 -0.81 14.68
C VAL A 154 1.10 -1.06 13.96
N THR A 155 0.17 -1.78 14.59
CA THR A 155 -1.16 -2.04 14.04
C THR A 155 -1.98 -0.76 13.90
N ASP A 156 -2.00 0.10 14.91
CA ASP A 156 -2.75 1.37 14.90
C ASP A 156 -2.21 2.31 13.81
N ALA A 157 -0.89 2.39 13.68
CA ALA A 157 -0.24 3.17 12.62
C ALA A 157 -0.59 2.62 11.23
N ARG A 158 -0.63 1.29 11.07
CA ARG A 158 -1.07 0.65 9.83
C ARG A 158 -2.52 1.00 9.50
N THR A 159 -3.45 0.83 10.44
CA THR A 159 -4.86 1.19 10.26
C THR A 159 -5.02 2.66 9.89
N ARG A 160 -4.24 3.55 10.52
CA ARG A 160 -4.22 4.97 10.16
C ARG A 160 -3.70 5.22 8.73
N SER A 161 -2.67 4.50 8.30
CA SER A 161 -2.16 4.63 6.92
C SER A 161 -3.18 4.15 5.89
N GLU A 162 -3.91 3.07 6.19
CA GLU A 162 -4.98 2.52 5.34
C GLU A 162 -6.19 3.46 5.29
N SER A 163 -6.60 4.06 6.41
CA SER A 163 -7.69 5.04 6.43
C SER A 163 -7.35 6.33 5.68
N LEU A 164 -6.10 6.79 5.78
CA LEU A 164 -5.61 7.92 4.99
C LEU A 164 -5.67 7.61 3.50
N LEU A 165 -5.17 6.45 3.06
CA LEU A 165 -5.23 6.03 1.66
C LEU A 165 -6.66 5.87 1.14
N ALA A 166 -7.58 5.38 1.96
CA ALA A 166 -8.99 5.24 1.59
C ALA A 166 -9.72 6.59 1.43
N SER A 167 -9.16 7.67 1.96
CA SER A 167 -9.72 9.03 1.89
C SER A 167 -9.20 9.87 0.71
N LEU A 168 -8.27 9.32 -0.08
CA LEU A 168 -7.67 9.91 -1.28
C LEU A 168 -8.47 9.57 -2.54
#